data_AF-A0A7R8VQJ4-F1
#
_entry.id   AF-A0A7R8VQJ4-F1
#
_cell.length_a   1.000
_cell.length_b   1.000
_cell.length_c   1.000
_cell.angle_alpha   90.00
_cell.angle_beta   90.00
_cell.angle_gamma   90.00
#
_symmetry.space_group_name_H-M   'P 1'
#
loop_
_entity.id
_entity.type
_entity.pdbx_description
1 polymer ?
#
loop_
_entity_poly.entity_id
_entity_poly.type
_entity_poly.pdbx_seq_one_letter_code
_entity_poly.pdbx_strand_id
1 'polypeptide(L)'
;MEVSALQFGEHDCTVFSMFPVTSGALAGHYYNADGTPHDPYHELHLPHDPPLYPTLDRVPQTGFSCQGREWGLHADTEAYCQAFHLCQDHLVRSFLCPNATLFNDQFKVCDQFYNVRCGSPFEDL
;
A
#
# COMPACT_ATOMS: atom_id res chain seq x y z
N MET A 1 -22.87 8.85 -31.21
CA MET A 1 -21.93 8.34 -32.23
C MET A 1 -21.29 9.57 -32.80
N GLU A 2 -20.06 9.92 -32.49
CA GLU A 2 -18.87 9.06 -32.40
C GLU A 2 -17.98 9.45 -31.23
N VAL A 3 -17.27 8.44 -30.73
CA VAL A 3 -16.23 8.48 -29.71
C VAL A 3 -14.96 9.05 -30.34
N SER A 4 -14.22 9.92 -29.63
CA SER A 4 -12.81 10.15 -29.95
C SER A 4 -12.05 10.47 -28.67
N ALA A 5 -11.22 9.51 -28.30
CA ALA A 5 -10.29 9.54 -27.19
C ALA A 5 -9.24 10.64 -27.38
N LEU A 6 -8.84 11.31 -26.31
CA LEU A 6 -7.56 12.01 -26.28
C LEU A 6 -6.60 11.21 -25.42
N GLN A 7 -5.69 10.58 -26.16
CA GLN A 7 -4.53 9.82 -25.74
C GLN A 7 -3.63 10.66 -24.82
N PHE A 8 -3.13 10.04 -23.75
CA PHE A 8 -1.96 10.52 -23.02
C PHE A 8 -0.75 10.57 -23.97
N GLY A 9 -0.14 11.75 -24.10
CA GLY A 9 1.14 11.94 -24.77
C GLY A 9 2.12 12.53 -23.77
N GLU A 10 3.05 11.70 -23.31
CA GLU A 10 4.26 12.10 -22.59
C GLU A 10 5.14 13.04 -23.43
N HIS A 11 6.01 13.77 -22.72
CA HIS A 11 7.11 14.61 -23.19
C HIS A 11 6.73 16.02 -23.65
N ASP A 12 6.94 17.02 -22.79
CA ASP A 12 8.03 18.01 -22.95
C ASP A 12 7.97 19.06 -21.82
N CYS A 13 8.97 19.05 -20.92
CA CYS A 13 9.15 20.07 -19.91
C CYS A 13 9.76 21.33 -20.55
N THR A 14 8.96 22.14 -21.23
CA THR A 14 9.39 23.48 -21.68
C THR A 14 8.65 24.57 -20.93
N VAL A 15 9.41 25.28 -20.09
CA VAL A 15 8.96 26.45 -19.34
C VAL A 15 8.72 27.60 -20.34
N PHE A 16 7.49 28.12 -20.44
CA PHE A 16 7.27 29.38 -21.13
C PHE A 16 6.09 30.18 -20.57
N SER A 17 6.33 31.49 -20.49
CA SER A 17 5.42 32.61 -20.26
C SER A 17 5.18 33.10 -18.82
N MET A 18 5.59 34.36 -18.66
CA MET A 18 5.56 35.20 -17.47
C MET A 18 4.11 35.61 -17.15
N PHE A 19 3.52 34.99 -16.14
CA PHE A 19 2.46 35.61 -15.33
C PHE A 19 3.11 36.12 -14.04
N PRO A 20 2.66 37.25 -13.46
CA PRO A 20 3.13 37.65 -12.14
C PRO A 20 2.67 36.56 -11.17
N VAL A 21 3.60 35.68 -10.79
CA VAL A 21 3.39 34.79 -9.65
C VAL A 21 3.39 35.72 -8.45
N THR A 22 2.20 36.17 -8.04
CA THR A 22 1.99 36.57 -6.66
C THR A 22 2.40 35.35 -5.85
N SER A 23 3.54 35.41 -5.17
CA SER A 23 3.98 34.41 -4.21
C SER A 23 2.99 34.36 -3.05
N GLY A 24 1.82 33.79 -3.28
CA GLY A 24 0.93 33.29 -2.26
C GLY A 24 1.35 31.85 -2.03
N ALA A 25 2.13 31.62 -0.96
CA ALA A 25 2.25 30.28 -0.41
C ALA A 25 0.86 29.89 0.11
N LEU A 26 0.04 29.28 -0.75
CA LEU A 26 -1.18 28.62 -0.30
C LEU A 26 -0.71 27.36 0.41
N ALA A 27 -0.75 27.40 1.75
CA ALA A 27 -0.60 26.21 2.57
C ALA A 27 -1.64 25.18 2.06
N GLY A 28 -1.15 24.11 1.45
CA GLY A 28 -1.98 23.11 0.78
C GLY A 28 -2.73 22.29 1.80
N HIS A 29 -3.93 22.73 2.16
CA HIS A 29 -4.95 21.83 2.65
C HIS A 29 -5.67 21.27 1.42
N TYR A 30 -5.71 19.96 1.33
CA TYR A 30 -6.43 19.24 0.31
C TYR A 30 -7.92 19.35 0.70
N TYR A 31 -8.76 19.83 -0.21
CA TYR A 31 -10.20 20.05 0.01
C TYR A 31 -10.99 19.18 -0.97
N ASN A 32 -12.13 18.67 -0.50
CA ASN A 32 -13.12 17.99 -1.33
C ASN A 32 -13.83 18.98 -2.28
N ALA A 33 -14.56 18.45 -3.28
CA ALA A 33 -15.33 19.28 -4.22
C ALA A 33 -16.46 20.10 -3.55
N ASP A 34 -16.89 19.71 -2.34
CA ASP A 34 -17.86 20.43 -1.52
C ASP A 34 -17.24 21.51 -0.62
N GLY A 35 -15.92 21.70 -0.70
CA GLY A 35 -15.18 22.68 0.09
C GLY A 35 -14.85 22.25 1.51
N THR A 36 -15.18 21.01 1.90
CA THR A 36 -14.75 20.45 3.20
C THR A 36 -13.28 20.06 3.18
N PRO A 37 -12.55 20.13 4.31
CA PRO A 37 -11.20 19.58 4.40
C PRO A 37 -11.24 18.09 4.01
N HIS A 38 -10.40 17.69 3.07
CA HIS A 38 -10.22 16.28 2.77
C HIS A 38 -9.42 15.65 3.92
N ASP A 39 -9.75 14.41 4.25
CA ASP A 39 -9.05 13.57 5.21
C ASP A 39 -8.88 12.21 4.55
N PRO A 40 -7.66 11.77 4.17
CA PRO A 40 -7.47 10.54 3.42
C PRO A 40 -7.80 9.34 4.31
N TYR A 41 -7.66 9.47 5.62
CA TYR A 41 -8.01 8.40 6.56
C TYR A 41 -9.52 8.24 6.68
N HIS A 42 -10.32 9.26 6.37
CA HIS A 42 -11.78 9.11 6.30
C HIS A 42 -12.17 8.14 5.18
N GLU A 43 -11.51 8.23 4.02
CA GLU A 43 -11.78 7.34 2.88
C GLU A 43 -11.47 5.88 3.22
N LEU A 44 -10.42 5.60 4.00
CA LEU A 44 -10.07 4.23 4.40
C LEU A 44 -11.15 3.52 5.24
N HIS A 45 -12.01 4.26 5.94
CA HIS A 45 -13.10 3.69 6.75
C HIS A 45 -14.40 3.47 5.95
N LEU A 46 -14.48 3.99 4.73
CA LEU A 46 -15.63 3.76 3.86
C LEU A 46 -15.59 2.33 3.27
N PRO A 47 -16.73 1.79 2.83
CA PRO A 47 -16.76 0.53 2.09
C PRO A 47 -15.99 0.66 0.76
N HIS A 48 -15.07 -0.25 0.50
CA HIS A 48 -14.32 -0.34 -0.76
C HIS A 48 -14.69 -1.61 -1.52
N ASP A 49 -14.85 -1.48 -2.84
CA ASP A 49 -15.01 -2.59 -3.78
C ASP A 49 -14.02 -2.40 -4.94
N PRO A 50 -12.94 -3.20 -5.03
CA PRO A 50 -12.60 -4.35 -4.17
C PRO A 50 -12.11 -3.95 -2.76
N PRO A 51 -12.08 -4.87 -1.79
CA PRO A 51 -11.54 -4.61 -0.45
C PRO A 51 -10.07 -4.17 -0.48
N LEU A 52 -9.69 -3.25 0.41
CA LEU A 52 -8.33 -2.72 0.51
C LEU A 52 -7.30 -3.72 1.06
N TYR A 53 -7.76 -4.76 1.75
CA TYR A 53 -6.92 -5.81 2.33
C TYR A 53 -7.64 -7.16 2.27
N PRO A 54 -6.91 -8.28 2.17
CA PRO A 54 -7.50 -9.62 2.19
C PRO A 54 -8.13 -9.97 3.56
N THR A 55 -9.11 -10.85 3.57
CA THR A 55 -9.69 -11.44 4.81
C THR A 55 -9.68 -12.95 4.69
N LEU A 56 -8.51 -13.53 4.92
CA LEU A 56 -8.27 -14.97 4.83
C LEU A 56 -8.70 -15.65 6.14
N ASP A 57 -9.50 -16.71 6.02
CA ASP A 57 -9.89 -17.53 7.17
C ASP A 57 -8.81 -18.54 7.58
N ARG A 58 -7.89 -18.87 6.64
CA ARG A 58 -6.83 -19.87 6.80
C ARG A 58 -5.60 -19.47 6.00
N VAL A 59 -4.43 -19.91 6.45
CA VAL A 59 -3.18 -19.71 5.71
C VAL A 59 -3.30 -20.41 4.34
N PRO A 60 -3.20 -19.67 3.22
CA PRO A 60 -3.28 -20.26 1.89
C PRO A 60 -2.02 -21.09 1.58
N GLN A 61 -2.13 -22.00 0.62
CA GLN A 61 -0.95 -22.68 0.07
C GLN A 61 -0.35 -21.79 -1.01
N THR A 62 0.86 -21.31 -0.77
CA THR A 62 1.63 -20.40 -1.64
C THR A 62 2.99 -21.00 -1.99
N GLY A 63 3.72 -20.35 -2.88
CA GLY A 63 5.11 -20.70 -3.20
C GLY A 63 6.14 -20.30 -2.14
N PHE A 64 5.71 -19.90 -0.93
CA PHE A 64 6.60 -19.35 0.09
C PHE A 64 7.73 -20.33 0.49
N SER A 65 8.96 -19.82 0.56
CA SER A 65 10.14 -20.55 0.99
C SER A 65 11.04 -19.72 1.89
N CYS A 66 11.66 -20.38 2.89
CA CYS A 66 12.68 -19.82 3.77
C CYS A 66 14.08 -19.75 3.12
N GLN A 67 14.24 -20.24 1.89
CA GLN A 67 15.53 -20.22 1.21
C GLN A 67 16.00 -18.78 0.97
N GLY A 68 17.22 -18.47 1.40
CA GLY A 68 17.80 -17.13 1.27
C GLY A 68 17.27 -16.10 2.28
N ARG A 69 16.49 -16.55 3.27
CA ARG A 69 15.97 -15.72 4.35
C ARG A 69 16.69 -16.00 5.66
N GLU A 70 16.85 -14.98 6.48
CA GLU A 70 17.40 -15.13 7.83
C GLU A 70 16.45 -15.85 8.78
N TRP A 71 16.96 -16.31 9.92
CA TRP A 71 16.12 -16.84 10.99
C TRP A 71 15.16 -15.76 11.50
N GLY A 72 13.86 -16.06 11.54
CA GLY A 72 12.86 -15.12 12.02
C GLY A 72 11.52 -15.20 11.30
N LEU A 73 10.72 -14.14 11.46
CA LEU A 73 9.40 -14.01 10.84
C LEU A 73 9.51 -13.32 9.48
N HIS A 74 8.77 -13.83 8.50
CA HIS A 74 8.82 -13.37 7.11
C HIS A 74 7.42 -13.27 6.51
N ALA A 75 7.16 -12.19 5.78
CA ALA A 75 5.90 -11.97 5.07
C ALA A 75 5.71 -12.96 3.89
N ASP A 76 4.49 -13.45 3.72
CA ASP A 76 4.05 -14.10 2.49
C ASP A 76 3.41 -13.09 1.55
N THR A 77 4.16 -12.71 0.51
CA THR A 77 3.69 -11.73 -0.48
C THR A 77 2.59 -12.26 -1.39
N GLU A 78 2.52 -13.57 -1.61
CA GLU A 78 1.43 -14.18 -2.41
C GLU A 78 0.11 -14.21 -1.64
N ALA A 79 0.19 -14.26 -0.30
CA ALA A 79 -0.96 -14.08 0.59
C ALA A 79 -1.26 -12.60 0.91
N TYR A 80 -0.81 -11.67 0.07
CA TYR A 80 -0.92 -10.21 0.27
C TYR A 80 -0.44 -9.75 1.65
N CYS A 81 0.55 -10.44 2.21
CA CYS A 81 1.13 -10.20 3.54
C CYS A 81 0.17 -10.38 4.72
N GLN A 82 -1.04 -10.92 4.51
CA GLN A 82 -1.87 -11.32 5.65
C GLN A 82 -1.38 -12.61 6.29
N ALA A 83 -0.71 -13.49 5.52
CA ALA A 83 0.03 -14.61 6.07
C ALA A 83 1.51 -14.27 6.30
N PHE A 84 2.09 -14.87 7.32
CA PHE A 84 3.51 -14.79 7.61
C PHE A 84 4.02 -16.11 8.20
N HIS A 85 5.34 -16.29 8.14
CA HIS A 85 5.99 -17.56 8.40
C HIS A 85 7.19 -17.42 9.32
N LEU A 86 7.37 -18.37 10.23
CA LEU A 86 8.58 -18.53 11.03
C LEU A 86 9.57 -19.43 10.30
N CYS A 87 10.76 -18.91 10.01
CA CYS A 87 11.87 -19.62 9.37
C CYS A 87 12.98 -19.96 10.37
N GLN A 88 13.42 -21.22 10.36
CA GLN A 88 14.62 -21.71 11.05
C GLN A 88 15.28 -22.80 10.20
N ASP A 89 16.07 -22.39 9.21
CA ASP A 89 16.59 -23.20 8.08
C ASP A 89 15.52 -23.78 7.14
N HIS A 90 14.31 -24.02 7.67
CA HIS A 90 13.12 -24.47 6.99
C HIS A 90 11.90 -23.71 7.52
N LEU A 91 10.75 -23.89 6.86
CA LEU A 91 9.48 -23.39 7.34
C LEU A 91 9.07 -24.14 8.61
N VAL A 92 8.99 -23.43 9.73
CA VAL A 92 8.60 -24.00 11.02
C VAL A 92 7.10 -23.90 11.22
N ARG A 93 6.53 -22.72 10.97
CA ARG A 93 5.12 -22.44 11.24
C ARG A 93 4.60 -21.27 10.42
N SER A 94 3.31 -21.29 10.14
CA SER A 94 2.60 -20.25 9.41
C SER A 94 1.45 -19.68 10.24
N PHE A 95 1.19 -18.40 10.07
CA PHE A 95 0.20 -17.65 10.83
C PHE A 95 -0.57 -16.69 9.91
N LEU A 96 -1.72 -16.24 10.38
CA LEU A 96 -2.46 -15.13 9.80
C LEU A 96 -2.44 -13.94 10.76
N CYS A 97 -2.27 -12.75 10.22
CA CYS A 97 -2.62 -11.51 10.90
C CYS A 97 -4.15 -11.40 11.04
N PRO A 98 -4.66 -10.76 12.11
CA PRO A 98 -6.07 -10.46 12.25
C PRO A 98 -6.64 -9.65 11.07
N ASN A 99 -7.96 -9.64 10.92
CA ASN A 99 -8.64 -8.79 9.94
C ASN A 99 -8.24 -7.32 10.12
N ALA A 100 -8.11 -6.61 9.01
CA ALA A 100 -7.62 -5.23 8.89
C ALA A 100 -6.13 -5.01 9.17
N THR A 101 -5.34 -6.08 9.31
CA THR A 101 -3.90 -5.99 9.53
C THR A 101 -3.10 -6.87 8.58
N LEU A 102 -1.89 -6.41 8.25
CA LEU A 102 -0.93 -7.11 7.40
C LEU A 102 0.40 -7.21 8.15
N PHE A 103 1.22 -8.20 7.81
CA PHE A 103 2.50 -8.40 8.43
C PHE A 103 3.51 -7.38 7.92
N ASN A 104 3.98 -6.51 8.81
CA ASN A 104 5.06 -5.58 8.55
C ASN A 104 6.40 -6.32 8.70
N ASP A 105 7.06 -6.60 7.58
CA ASP A 105 8.30 -7.38 7.58
C ASP A 105 9.50 -6.62 8.18
N GLN A 106 9.45 -5.28 8.23
CA GLN A 106 10.49 -4.44 8.83
C GLN A 106 10.41 -4.49 10.37
N PHE A 107 9.22 -4.32 10.93
CA PHE A 107 9.01 -4.29 12.39
C PHE A 107 8.61 -5.65 12.98
N LYS A 108 8.42 -6.67 12.14
CA LYS A 108 8.05 -8.05 12.51
C LYS A 108 6.77 -8.13 13.34
N VAL A 109 5.77 -7.32 13.00
CA VAL A 109 4.47 -7.21 13.69
C VAL A 109 3.32 -7.08 12.70
N CYS A 110 2.12 -7.52 13.05
CA CYS A 110 0.92 -7.20 12.28
C CYS A 110 0.52 -5.74 12.53
N ASP A 111 0.58 -4.91 11.51
CA ASP A 111 0.21 -3.50 11.57
C ASP A 111 -1.02 -3.26 10.66
N GLN A 112 -1.63 -2.09 10.79
CA GLN A 112 -2.74 -1.68 9.96
C GLN A 112 -2.37 -1.76 8.49
N PHE A 113 -3.29 -2.26 7.66
CA PHE A 113 -3.02 -2.54 6.24
C PHE A 113 -2.44 -1.34 5.47
N TYR A 114 -2.76 -0.11 5.88
CA TYR A 114 -2.30 1.12 5.24
C TYR A 114 -0.86 1.54 5.62
N ASN A 115 -0.34 1.01 6.73
CA ASN A 115 1.04 1.19 7.19
C ASN A 115 2.00 0.13 6.61
N VAL A 116 1.48 -0.88 5.91
CA VAL A 116 2.28 -2.01 5.43
C VAL A 116 2.36 -1.97 3.92
N ARG A 117 3.58 -2.10 3.39
CA ARG A 117 3.76 -2.36 1.96
C ARG A 117 4.32 -3.72 1.68
N CYS A 118 3.40 -4.54 1.21
CA CYS A 118 3.63 -5.93 0.98
C CYS A 118 4.65 -6.13 -0.13
N GLY A 119 5.73 -6.86 0.18
CA GLY A 119 6.83 -7.10 -0.76
C GLY A 119 7.94 -6.05 -0.77
N SER A 120 7.80 -4.97 -0.01
CA SER A 120 8.87 -4.00 0.24
C SER A 120 9.23 -3.98 1.73
N PRO A 121 10.44 -4.44 2.12
CA PRO A 121 10.89 -4.39 3.52
C PRO A 121 11.41 -3.01 3.93
N PHE A 122 11.37 -2.01 3.03
CA PHE A 122 11.87 -0.66 3.24
C PHE A 122 10.73 0.33 3.05
N GLU A 123 10.01 0.64 4.10
CA GLU A 123 9.35 1.94 4.19
C GLU A 123 9.67 2.52 5.56
N ASP A 124 10.32 3.69 5.49
CA ASP A 124 10.56 4.71 6.51
C ASP A 124 11.99 5.28 6.46
N LEU A 125 12.82 4.91 5.47
CA LEU A 125 14.11 5.57 5.18
C LEU A 125 14.26 6.00 3.72
#